data_AF-L7NKB0-F1
#
_entry.id   AF-L7NKB0-F1
#
_cell.length_a   1.000
_cell.length_b   1.000
_cell.length_c   1.000
_cell.angle_alpha   90.00
_cell.angle_beta   90.00
_cell.angle_gamma   90.00
#
_symmetry.space_group_name_H-M   'P 1'
#
loop_
_entity.id
_entity.type
_entity.pdbx_description
1 polymer ?
#
loop_
_entity_poly.entity_id
_entity_poly.type
_entity_poly.pdbx_seq_one_letter_code
_entity_poly.pdbx_strand_id
1 'polypeptide(L)' 'NTRARAAEVMVDGEQSYLVRQRETLQQLWQGESLLPE' A
#
# COMPACT_ATOMS: atom_id res chain seq x y z
N ASN A 1 -13.62 -3.27 -5.25
CA ASN A 1 -13.75 -2.94 -3.80
C ASN A 1 -12.74 -1.91 -3.30
N THR A 2 -11.82 -1.36 -4.12
CA THR A 2 -10.94 -0.25 -3.72
C THR A 2 -10.21 -0.53 -2.40
N ARG A 3 -9.65 -1.74 -2.28
CA ARG A 3 -8.95 -2.20 -1.08
C ARG A 3 -7.45 -2.08 -1.30
N ALA A 4 -6.80 -1.29 -0.46
CA ALA A 4 -5.35 -1.21 -0.39
C ALA A 4 -4.72 -2.56 -0.09
N ARG A 5 -3.61 -2.88 -0.76
CA ARG A 5 -2.83 -4.08 -0.45
C ARG A 5 -2.27 -3.99 0.97
N ALA A 6 -2.17 -5.15 1.61
CA ALA A 6 -1.69 -5.24 2.98
C ALA A 6 -0.19 -4.92 3.10
N ALA A 7 0.24 -4.66 4.32
CA ALA A 7 1.66 -4.72 4.65
C ALA A 7 2.14 -6.18 4.62
N GLU A 8 3.41 -6.37 4.30
CA GLU A 8 4.10 -7.67 4.39
C GLU A 8 5.27 -7.55 5.34
N VAL A 9 5.43 -8.55 6.20
CA VAL A 9 6.46 -8.61 7.24
C VAL A 9 7.31 -9.84 7.03
N MET A 10 8.62 -9.67 7.06
CA MET A 10 9.59 -10.76 7.11
C MET A 10 10.01 -10.99 8.55
N VAL A 11 10.10 -12.26 8.95
CA VAL A 11 10.60 -12.64 10.27
C VAL A 11 11.96 -13.30 10.10
N ASP A 12 12.96 -12.82 10.84
CA ASP A 12 14.29 -13.41 10.91
C ASP A 12 14.66 -13.62 12.39
N GLY A 13 14.62 -14.89 12.82
CA GLY A 13 14.72 -15.27 14.22
C GLY A 13 13.61 -14.63 15.06
N GLU A 14 14.01 -13.84 16.07
CA GLU A 14 13.10 -13.10 16.95
C GLU A 14 12.77 -11.69 16.44
N GLN A 15 13.37 -11.25 15.34
CA GLN A 15 13.18 -9.92 14.79
C GLN A 15 12.14 -9.93 13.66
N SER A 16 11.35 -8.87 13.59
CA SER A 16 10.37 -8.65 12.51
C SER A 16 10.70 -7.38 11.74
N TYR A 17 10.64 -7.48 10.41
CA TYR A 17 11.01 -6.42 9.49
C TYR A 17 9.86 -6.15 8.53
N LEU A 18 9.46 -4.89 8.42
CA LEU A 18 8.48 -4.46 7.42
C LEU A 18 9.13 -4.44 6.05
N VAL A 19 8.85 -5.45 5.22
CA VAL A 19 9.46 -5.58 3.88
C VAL A 19 8.59 -4.99 2.77
N ARG A 20 7.29 -4.85 3.02
CA ARG A 20 6.38 -4.09 2.16
C ARG A 20 5.42 -3.28 3.01
N GLN A 21 5.35 -1.98 2.76
CA GLN A 21 4.38 -1.12 3.43
C GLN A 21 2.97 -1.38 2.89
N ARG A 22 1.97 -1.23 3.76
CA ARG A 22 0.57 -1.18 3.36
C ARG A 22 0.37 -0.01 2.40
N GLU A 23 -0.37 -0.24 1.32
CA GLU A 23 -0.74 0.85 0.41
C GLU A 23 -1.64 1.88 1.13
N THR A 24 -1.46 3.16 0.85
CA THR A 24 -2.36 4.20 1.32
C THR A 24 -3.60 4.27 0.43
N LEU A 25 -4.69 4.86 0.92
CA LEU A 25 -5.87 5.06 0.08
C LEU A 25 -5.55 5.98 -1.11
N GLN A 26 -4.75 7.02 -0.89
CA GLN A 26 -4.35 7.97 -1.93
C GLN A 26 -3.59 7.31 -3.08
N GLN A 27 -2.82 6.25 -2.80
CA GLN A 27 -2.11 5.49 -3.82
C GLN A 27 -3.05 4.73 -4.76
N LEU A 28 -4.27 4.41 -4.32
CA LEU A 28 -5.22 3.64 -5.14
C LEU A 28 -5.64 4.38 -6.41
N TRP A 29 -5.72 5.70 -6.35
CA TRP A 29 -6.08 6.57 -7.47
C TRP A 29 -4.90 7.44 -7.93
N GLN A 30 -3.67 6.99 -7.64
CA GLN A 30 -2.48 7.68 -8.11
C GLN A 30 -2.42 7.61 -9.64
N GLY A 31 -2.39 8.78 -10.29
CA GLY A 31 -2.42 8.90 -11.75
C GLY A 31 -3.82 9.04 -12.34
N GLU A 32 -4.86 8.99 -11.53
CA GLU A 32 -6.21 9.35 -11.95
C GLU A 32 -6.39 10.88 -11.95
N SER A 33 -7.23 11.37 -12.86
CA SER A 33 -7.63 12.77 -12.93
C SER A 33 -9.06 12.87 -13.43
N LEU A 34 -9.76 13.91 -12.98
CA LEU A 34 -11.06 14.26 -13.53
C LEU A 34 -10.90 14.93 -14.89
N LEU A 35 -11.97 14.92 -15.69
CA LEU A 35 -12.01 15.69 -16.93
C LEU A 35 -11.96 17.20 -16.64
N PRO A 36 -11.42 18.01 -17.57
CA PRO A 36 -11.56 19.47 -17.51
C PRO A 36 -13.04 19.86 -17.53
N GLU A 37 -13.39 20.99 -16.93
CA GLU A 37 -14.73 21.60 -17.07
C GLU A 37 -15.02 22.07 -18.51
#